data_AF-A0A4U1YD98-F1
#
_entry.id   AF-A0A4U1YD98-F1
#
_cell.length_a   1.000
_cell.length_b   1.000
_cell.length_c   1.000
_cell.angle_alpha   90.00
_cell.angle_beta   90.00
_cell.angle_gamma   90.00
#
_symmetry.space_group_name_H-M   'P 1'
#
loop_
_entity.id
_entity.type
_entity.pdbx_description
1 polymer ?
#
loop_
_entity_poly.entity_id
_entity_poly.type
_entity_poly.pdbx_seq_one_letter_code
_entity_poly.pdbx_strand_id
1 'polypeptide(L)'
;MTDRTELSSTEKQLREALKRLIDKQPTHRELKRKLSANKLKIVVANVEKEAGLSNGAAKRYPETKKMIEGAEAERIHGSSDVSGEVVRAHPIYIKAREDLEKAKEEVKKLKAELEQKDGRLTHYKELLKSQAARMHQMNVAMWNDIPEENKHVEVIIDVQDMGSQDNILAFKKREKLN
;
A
#
# COMPACT_ATOMS: atom_id res chain seq x y z
N MET A 1 36.77 34.27 14.58
CA MET A 1 35.97 35.24 13.79
C MET A 1 35.55 34.58 12.49
N THR A 2 34.23 34.60 12.23
CA THR A 2 33.52 34.43 10.95
C THR A 2 33.87 33.28 9.99
N ASP A 3 33.31 32.08 10.23
CA ASP A 3 32.83 31.25 9.11
C ASP A 3 31.38 31.64 8.84
N ARG A 4 31.21 32.76 8.12
CA ARG A 4 29.93 33.06 7.47
C ARG A 4 29.90 32.24 6.19
N THR A 5 29.48 30.98 6.27
CA THR A 5 29.03 30.25 5.08
C THR A 5 27.95 31.11 4.42
N GLU A 6 28.30 31.75 3.31
CA GLU A 6 27.36 32.53 2.53
C GLU A 6 26.24 31.59 2.07
N LEU A 7 25.07 31.73 2.70
CA LEU A 7 23.88 30.97 2.33
C LEU A 7 23.62 31.22 0.84
N SER A 8 23.52 30.13 0.09
CA SER A 8 23.16 30.16 -1.33
C SER A 8 21.88 30.98 -1.52
N SER A 9 21.79 31.73 -2.63
CA SER A 9 20.61 32.55 -2.95
C SER A 9 19.31 31.75 -2.84
N THR A 10 19.31 30.49 -3.31
CA THR A 10 18.14 29.59 -3.22
C THR A 10 17.87 29.14 -1.79
N GLU A 11 18.89 28.96 -0.95
CA GLU A 11 18.71 28.59 0.45
C GLU A 11 18.10 29.75 1.25
N LYS A 12 18.52 30.99 0.97
CA LYS A 12 17.92 32.21 1.54
C LYS A 12 16.44 32.32 1.19
N GLN A 13 16.09 32.13 -0.09
CA GLN A 13 14.71 32.15 -0.56
C GLN A 13 13.83 31.10 0.14
N LEU A 14 14.35 29.88 0.32
CA LEU A 14 13.64 28.82 1.04
C LEU A 14 13.43 29.16 2.53
N ARG A 15 14.43 29.75 3.19
CA ARG A 15 14.31 30.17 4.60
C ARG A 15 13.33 31.34 4.77
N GLU A 16 13.32 32.29 3.85
CA GLU A 16 12.34 33.39 3.85
C GLU A 16 10.91 32.89 3.60
N ALA A 17 10.73 31.98 2.63
CA ALA A 17 9.46 31.32 2.38
C ALA A 17 8.97 30.53 3.60
N LEU A 18 9.89 29.84 4.30
CA LEU A 18 9.57 29.14 5.54
C LEU A 18 9.10 30.11 6.63
N LYS A 19 9.80 31.24 6.85
CA LYS A 19 9.36 32.27 7.81
C LYS A 19 7.97 32.79 7.50
N ARG A 20 7.69 33.12 6.23
CA ARG A 20 6.35 33.55 5.80
C ARG A 20 5.26 32.52 6.12
N LEU A 21 5.56 31.23 5.98
CA LEU A 21 4.61 30.16 6.30
C LEU A 21 4.41 29.99 7.81
N ILE A 22 5.46 30.15 8.62
CA ILE A 22 5.38 30.14 10.09
C ILE A 22 4.53 31.32 10.58
N ASP A 23 4.79 32.52 10.05
CA ASP A 23 4.07 33.76 10.40
C ASP A 23 2.63 33.80 9.84
N LYS A 24 2.19 32.74 9.15
CA LYS A 24 0.88 32.64 8.49
C LYS A 24 0.63 33.77 7.48
N GLN A 25 1.67 34.24 6.81
CA GLN A 25 1.59 35.22 5.73
C GLN A 25 2.09 34.64 4.39
N PRO A 26 1.42 33.62 3.83
CA PRO A 26 1.79 33.09 2.53
C PRO A 26 1.53 34.12 1.43
N THR A 27 2.43 34.21 0.47
CA THR A 27 2.32 35.06 -0.72
C THR A 27 1.57 34.32 -1.82
N HIS A 28 1.78 33.00 -1.93
CA HIS A 28 1.20 32.18 -2.99
C HIS A 28 -0.32 31.99 -2.82
N ARG A 29 -1.09 32.22 -3.90
CA ARG A 29 -2.56 32.21 -3.89
C ARG A 29 -3.17 30.91 -3.36
N GLU A 30 -2.61 29.76 -3.73
CA GLU A 30 -3.09 28.46 -3.24
C GLU A 30 -2.83 28.26 -1.74
N LEU A 31 -1.71 28.76 -1.23
CA LEU A 31 -1.35 28.61 0.18
C LEU A 31 -2.19 29.56 1.04
N LYS A 32 -2.53 30.76 0.55
CA LYS A 32 -3.54 31.64 1.15
C LYS A 32 -4.90 30.94 1.30
N ARG A 33 -5.36 30.25 0.25
CA ARG A 33 -6.62 29.46 0.31
C ARG A 33 -6.54 28.29 1.30
N LYS A 34 -5.39 27.62 1.39
CA LYS A 34 -5.19 26.55 2.39
C LYS A 34 -5.15 27.10 3.82
N LEU A 35 -4.58 28.29 4.00
CA LEU A 35 -4.56 28.97 5.30
C LEU A 35 -5.97 29.39 5.73
N SER A 36 -6.77 29.99 4.85
CA SER A 36 -8.16 30.35 5.17
C SER A 36 -9.03 29.12 5.49
N ALA A 37 -8.68 27.96 4.94
CA ALA A 37 -9.33 26.69 5.24
C ALA A 37 -8.72 25.95 6.46
N ASN A 38 -7.78 26.54 7.20
CA ASN A 38 -7.03 25.93 8.31
C ASN A 38 -6.33 24.59 7.96
N LYS A 39 -5.99 24.39 6.67
CA LYS A 39 -5.37 23.17 6.13
C LYS A 39 -3.91 23.39 5.68
N LEU A 40 -3.29 24.50 6.07
CA LEU A 40 -1.91 24.79 5.70
C LEU A 40 -0.96 23.89 6.51
N LYS A 41 -0.18 23.08 5.80
CA LYS A 41 0.91 22.26 6.36
C LYS A 41 2.26 22.83 5.92
N ILE A 42 3.23 22.90 6.82
CA ILE A 42 4.60 23.33 6.54
C ILE A 42 5.37 22.11 6.03
N VAL A 43 5.26 21.85 4.73
CA VAL A 43 5.94 20.71 4.07
C VAL A 43 6.88 21.26 3.02
N VAL A 44 7.97 20.54 2.75
CA VAL A 44 8.98 20.92 1.74
C VAL A 44 8.35 21.40 0.42
N ALA A 45 7.38 20.66 -0.11
CA ALA A 45 6.69 21.05 -1.34
C ALA A 45 5.90 22.37 -1.24
N ASN A 46 5.32 22.69 -0.08
CA ASN A 46 4.62 23.97 0.11
C ASN A 46 5.62 25.13 0.30
N VAL A 47 6.77 24.88 0.94
CA VAL A 47 7.85 25.87 1.10
C VAL A 47 8.49 26.18 -0.25
N GLU A 48 8.77 25.17 -1.07
CA GLU A 48 9.28 25.34 -2.44
C GLU A 48 8.30 26.15 -3.31
N LYS A 49 7.00 25.86 -3.22
CA LYS A 49 5.95 26.63 -3.91
C LYS A 49 5.87 28.08 -3.44
N GLU A 50 5.99 28.33 -2.14
CA GLU A 50 5.99 29.68 -1.56
C GLU A 50 7.27 30.46 -1.93
N ALA A 51 8.38 29.77 -2.14
CA ALA A 51 9.63 30.33 -2.64
C ALA A 51 9.62 30.57 -4.17
N GLY A 52 8.61 30.08 -4.89
CA GLY A 52 8.57 30.14 -6.35
C GLY A 52 9.59 29.22 -7.04
N LEU A 53 10.07 28.19 -6.34
CA LEU A 53 11.06 27.24 -6.84
C LEU A 53 10.40 25.97 -7.37
N SER A 54 11.10 25.26 -8.26
CA SER A 54 10.67 23.95 -8.76
C SER A 54 10.62 22.91 -7.63
N ASN A 55 9.70 21.94 -7.74
CA ASN A 55 9.64 20.80 -6.84
C ASN A 55 11.01 20.08 -6.79
N GLY A 56 11.58 19.92 -5.60
CA GLY A 56 12.88 19.28 -5.38
C GLY A 56 14.06 20.24 -5.26
N ALA A 57 13.85 21.56 -5.29
CA ALA A 57 14.90 22.55 -5.05
C ALA A 57 15.54 22.42 -3.65
N ALA A 58 14.79 21.99 -2.64
CA ALA A 58 15.27 21.79 -1.28
C ALA A 58 16.09 20.49 -1.11
N LYS A 59 16.15 19.61 -2.13
CA LYS A 59 16.88 18.33 -2.06
C LYS A 59 18.37 18.50 -1.75
N ARG A 60 18.95 19.61 -2.20
CA ARG A 60 20.38 19.94 -2.01
C ARG A 60 20.69 20.56 -0.64
N TYR A 61 19.66 20.90 0.15
CA TYR A 61 19.79 21.64 1.41
C TYR A 61 19.21 20.84 2.59
N PRO A 62 19.97 19.85 3.12
CA PRO A 62 19.49 18.99 4.20
C PRO A 62 19.18 19.76 5.50
N GLU A 63 19.94 20.81 5.81
CA GLU A 63 19.69 21.64 7.00
C GLU A 63 18.39 22.44 6.89
N THR A 64 18.10 23.01 5.72
CA THR A 64 16.81 23.70 5.49
C THR A 64 15.66 22.72 5.55
N LYS A 65 15.84 21.47 5.07
CA LYS A 65 14.84 20.41 5.21
C LYS A 65 14.54 20.09 6.68
N LYS A 66 15.57 19.96 7.53
CA LYS A 66 15.40 19.76 8.98
C LYS A 66 14.65 20.93 9.62
N MET A 67 14.94 22.18 9.22
CA MET A 67 14.21 23.36 9.72
C MET A 67 12.73 23.32 9.34
N ILE A 68 12.38 22.89 8.12
CA ILE A 68 10.99 22.74 7.67
C ILE A 68 10.26 21.66 8.50
N GLU A 69 10.91 20.50 8.69
CA GLU A 69 10.37 19.40 9.49
C GLU A 69 10.19 19.81 10.96
N GLY A 70 11.16 20.54 11.52
CA GLY A 70 11.07 21.13 12.87
C GLY A 70 9.92 22.13 13.00
N ALA A 71 9.76 23.05 12.05
CA ALA A 71 8.68 24.03 12.07
C ALA A 71 7.28 23.39 12.00
N GLU A 72 7.11 22.30 11.23
CA GLU A 72 5.85 21.55 11.21
C GLU A 72 5.63 20.79 12.52
N ALA A 73 6.69 20.21 13.10
CA ALA A 73 6.61 19.56 14.39
C ALA A 73 6.22 20.56 15.49
N GLU A 74 6.80 21.77 15.51
CA GLU A 74 6.42 22.86 16.42
C GLU A 74 4.96 23.30 16.20
N ARG A 75 4.49 23.37 14.94
CA ARG A 75 3.10 23.70 14.63
C ARG A 75 2.10 22.68 15.20
N ILE A 76 2.48 21.40 15.21
CA ILE A 76 1.60 20.29 15.65
C ILE A 76 1.71 20.06 17.16
N HIS A 77 2.92 20.07 17.69
CA HIS A 77 3.25 19.61 19.04
C HIS A 77 3.63 20.74 20.01
N GLY A 78 3.80 21.98 19.52
CA GLY A 78 4.29 23.11 20.29
C GLY A 78 5.82 23.17 20.37
N SER A 79 6.37 24.29 20.86
CA SER A 79 7.82 24.41 21.08
C SER A 79 8.24 23.48 22.22
N SER A 80 9.25 22.66 21.98
CA SER A 80 9.85 21.82 23.01
C SER A 80 11.17 22.43 23.46
N ASP A 81 11.28 22.77 24.74
CA ASP A 81 12.53 23.21 25.36
C ASP A 81 13.46 22.03 25.71
N VAL A 82 13.04 20.80 25.41
CA VAL A 82 13.78 19.58 25.76
C VAL A 82 14.59 19.11 24.55
N SER A 83 15.91 19.03 24.70
CA SER A 83 16.76 18.54 23.63
C SER A 83 16.43 17.08 23.28
N GLY A 84 16.58 16.73 22.00
CA GLY A 84 16.28 15.38 21.51
C GLY A 84 17.12 14.28 22.17
N GLU A 85 18.27 14.62 22.74
CA GLU A 85 19.13 13.69 23.50
C GLU A 85 18.50 13.30 24.84
N VAL A 86 17.89 14.26 25.55
CA VAL A 86 17.16 13.99 26.80
C VAL A 86 15.94 13.12 26.54
N VAL A 87 15.23 13.37 25.43
CA VAL A 87 14.09 12.54 25.01
C VAL A 87 14.52 11.12 24.69
N ARG A 88 15.66 10.94 24.02
CA ARG A 88 16.21 9.62 23.67
C ARG A 88 16.69 8.82 24.87
N ALA A 89 17.17 9.49 25.91
CA ALA A 89 17.56 8.87 27.18
C ALA A 89 16.36 8.50 28.06
N HIS A 90 15.15 9.00 27.74
CA HIS A 90 13.97 8.76 28.55
C HIS A 90 13.54 7.28 28.48
N PRO A 91 13.23 6.62 29.61
CA PRO A 91 12.87 5.19 29.64
C PRO A 91 11.70 4.82 28.72
N ILE A 92 10.72 5.72 28.57
CA ILE A 92 9.58 5.52 27.65
C ILE A 92 10.05 5.44 26.20
N TYR A 93 10.99 6.31 25.79
CA TYR A 93 11.51 6.31 24.42
C TYR A 93 12.31 5.04 24.13
N ILE A 94 13.12 4.60 25.09
CA ILE A 94 13.90 3.35 24.97
C ILE A 94 12.96 2.15 24.78
N LYS A 95 11.94 2.02 25.63
CA LYS A 95 10.92 0.96 25.50
C LYS A 95 10.21 1.01 24.15
N ALA A 96 9.75 2.20 23.73
CA ALA A 96 9.09 2.37 22.46
C ALA A 96 9.99 1.99 21.27
N ARG A 97 11.30 2.27 21.35
CA ARG A 97 12.28 1.88 20.32
C ARG A 97 12.45 0.36 20.27
N GLU A 98 12.58 -0.29 21.42
CA GLU A 98 12.73 -1.74 21.52
C GLU A 98 11.48 -2.48 21.00
N ASP A 99 10.28 -2.01 21.36
CA ASP A 99 9.03 -2.59 20.88
C ASP A 99 8.88 -2.42 19.36
N LEU A 100 9.31 -1.29 18.82
CA LEU A 100 9.32 -1.02 17.39
C LEU A 100 10.30 -1.95 16.64
N GLU A 101 11.49 -2.19 17.21
CA GLU A 101 12.44 -3.16 16.66
C GLU A 101 11.87 -4.58 16.64
N LYS A 102 11.27 -5.03 17.75
CA LYS A 102 10.60 -6.34 17.82
C LYS A 102 9.48 -6.47 16.80
N ALA A 103 8.61 -5.46 16.70
CA ALA A 103 7.52 -5.45 15.73
C ALA A 103 8.03 -5.50 14.28
N LYS A 104 9.14 -4.82 13.96
CA LYS A 104 9.77 -4.90 12.62
C LYS A 104 10.27 -6.30 12.30
N GLU A 105 10.89 -6.97 13.27
CA GLU A 105 11.35 -8.35 13.09
C GLU A 105 10.18 -9.32 12.88
N GLU A 106 9.10 -9.19 13.66
CA GLU A 106 7.88 -9.98 13.50
C GLU A 106 7.24 -9.77 12.13
N VAL A 107 7.10 -8.51 11.69
CA VAL A 107 6.59 -8.18 10.36
C VAL A 107 7.46 -8.81 9.26
N LYS A 108 8.79 -8.82 9.43
CA LYS A 108 9.70 -9.45 8.46
C LYS A 108 9.49 -10.97 8.39
N LYS A 109 9.34 -11.63 9.56
CA LYS A 109 9.07 -13.08 9.63
C LYS A 109 7.73 -13.41 8.99
N LEU A 110 6.66 -12.69 9.35
CA LEU A 110 5.33 -12.89 8.80
C LEU A 110 5.28 -12.68 7.28
N LYS A 111 6.01 -11.69 6.75
CA LYS A 111 6.12 -11.47 5.30
C LYS A 111 6.78 -12.65 4.60
N ALA A 112 7.86 -13.19 5.16
CA ALA A 112 8.53 -14.36 4.60
C ALA A 112 7.64 -15.62 4.63
N GLU A 113 6.90 -15.83 5.72
CA GLU A 113 5.92 -16.93 5.80
C GLU A 113 4.79 -16.77 4.78
N LEU A 114 4.31 -15.54 4.57
CA LEU A 114 3.26 -15.25 3.61
C LEU A 114 3.72 -15.53 2.19
N GLU A 115 4.92 -15.09 1.82
CA GLU A 115 5.53 -15.37 0.52
C GLU A 115 5.72 -16.88 0.28
N GLN A 116 6.16 -17.63 1.30
CA GLN A 116 6.26 -19.08 1.22
C GLN A 116 4.90 -19.76 1.01
N LYS A 117 3.87 -19.32 1.74
CA LYS A 117 2.51 -19.86 1.61
C LYS A 117 1.91 -19.53 0.24
N ASP A 118 2.12 -18.31 -0.25
CA ASP A 118 1.67 -17.90 -1.59
C ASP A 118 2.34 -18.73 -2.68
N GLY A 119 3.66 -18.96 -2.58
CA GLY A 119 4.38 -19.83 -3.52
C GLY A 119 3.88 -21.28 -3.51
N ARG A 120 3.49 -21.82 -2.35
CA ARG A 120 2.85 -23.14 -2.27
C ARG A 120 1.46 -23.13 -2.89
N LEU A 121 0.69 -22.08 -2.66
CA LEU A 121 -0.68 -21.96 -3.15
C LEU A 121 -0.72 -21.81 -4.68
N THR A 122 0.21 -21.06 -5.28
CA THR A 122 0.35 -20.99 -6.74
C THR A 122 0.71 -22.35 -7.32
N HIS A 123 1.69 -23.04 -6.73
CA HIS A 123 2.08 -24.38 -7.16
C HIS A 123 0.90 -25.38 -7.10
N TYR A 124 0.14 -25.41 -6.00
CA TYR A 124 -1.04 -26.26 -5.89
C TYR A 124 -2.12 -25.93 -6.92
N LYS A 125 -2.35 -24.64 -7.22
CA LYS A 125 -3.28 -24.23 -8.27
C LYS A 125 -2.86 -24.73 -9.65
N GLU A 126 -1.57 -24.67 -9.97
CA GLU A 126 -1.02 -25.18 -11.23
C GLU A 126 -1.17 -26.70 -11.32
N LEU A 127 -0.85 -27.43 -10.24
CA LEU A 127 -1.05 -28.87 -10.18
C LEU A 127 -2.51 -29.25 -10.39
N LEU A 128 -3.46 -28.57 -9.73
CA LEU A 128 -4.89 -28.81 -9.91
C LEU A 128 -5.35 -28.56 -11.34
N LYS A 129 -4.90 -27.47 -11.97
CA LYS A 129 -5.20 -27.18 -13.39
C LYS A 129 -4.65 -28.27 -14.32
N SER A 130 -3.40 -28.69 -14.10
CA SER A 130 -2.78 -29.75 -14.90
C SER A 130 -3.52 -31.09 -14.74
N GLN A 131 -3.94 -31.41 -13.51
CA GLN A 131 -4.71 -32.62 -13.22
C GLN A 131 -6.08 -32.58 -13.89
N ALA A 132 -6.80 -31.46 -13.78
CA ALA A 132 -8.08 -31.27 -14.45
C ALA A 132 -7.97 -31.41 -15.97
N ALA A 133 -6.92 -30.85 -16.58
CA ALA A 133 -6.64 -30.99 -18.00
C ALA A 133 -6.36 -32.45 -18.40
N ARG A 134 -5.54 -33.18 -17.62
CA ARG A 134 -5.26 -34.61 -17.85
C ARG A 134 -6.53 -35.45 -17.74
N MET A 135 -7.33 -35.22 -16.71
CA MET A 135 -8.61 -35.92 -16.51
C MET A 135 -9.57 -35.64 -17.66
N HIS A 136 -9.66 -34.38 -18.12
CA HIS A 136 -10.50 -34.02 -19.26
C HIS A 136 -10.04 -34.72 -20.54
N GLN A 137 -8.74 -34.71 -20.85
CA GLN A 137 -8.18 -35.42 -22.01
C GLN A 137 -8.47 -36.92 -21.96
N MET A 138 -8.28 -37.54 -20.79
CA MET A 138 -8.59 -38.95 -20.58
C MET A 138 -10.07 -39.24 -20.79
N ASN A 139 -10.96 -38.41 -20.22
CA ASN A 139 -12.40 -38.55 -20.40
C ASN A 139 -12.82 -38.40 -21.87
N VAL A 140 -12.24 -37.44 -22.60
CA VAL A 140 -12.50 -37.25 -24.04
C VAL A 140 -12.01 -38.44 -24.85
N ALA A 141 -10.82 -38.98 -24.56
CA ALA A 141 -10.31 -40.17 -25.23
C ALA A 141 -11.21 -41.38 -24.98
N MET A 142 -11.56 -41.64 -23.72
CA MET A 142 -12.50 -42.71 -23.35
C MET A 142 -13.87 -42.52 -24.02
N TRP A 143 -14.35 -41.29 -24.11
CA TRP A 143 -15.60 -40.97 -24.81
C TRP A 143 -15.52 -41.27 -26.31
N ASN A 144 -14.37 -41.02 -26.94
CA ASN A 144 -14.16 -41.28 -28.35
C ASN A 144 -14.08 -42.78 -28.67
N ASP A 145 -13.52 -43.58 -27.76
CA ASP A 145 -13.36 -45.03 -27.89
C ASP A 145 -14.69 -45.81 -27.73
N ILE A 146 -15.73 -45.18 -27.16
CA ILE A 146 -17.07 -45.78 -27.09
C ILE A 146 -17.63 -45.85 -28.53
N PRO A 147 -18.22 -46.97 -28.99
CA PRO A 147 -18.90 -47.02 -30.29
C PRO A 147 -20.02 -45.98 -30.40
N GLU A 148 -20.22 -45.41 -31.59
CA GLU A 148 -21.16 -44.29 -31.79
C GLU A 148 -22.60 -44.65 -31.41
N GLU A 149 -23.01 -45.91 -31.58
CA GLU A 149 -24.34 -46.41 -31.14
C GLU A 149 -24.51 -46.42 -29.62
N ASN A 150 -23.40 -46.35 -28.87
CA ASN A 150 -23.38 -46.31 -27.42
C ASN A 150 -23.06 -44.91 -26.86
N LYS A 151 -22.73 -43.92 -27.72
CA LYS A 151 -22.48 -42.52 -27.35
C LYS A 151 -23.77 -41.72 -27.10
N HIS A 152 -24.80 -42.36 -26.55
CA HIS A 152 -26.02 -41.67 -26.16
C HIS A 152 -25.85 -41.06 -24.77
N VAL A 153 -25.58 -39.75 -24.71
CA VAL A 153 -25.79 -38.98 -23.48
C VAL A 153 -27.20 -38.41 -23.52
N GLU A 154 -28.13 -39.03 -22.81
CA GLU A 154 -29.36 -38.34 -22.42
C GLU A 154 -29.01 -37.39 -21.28
N VAL A 155 -28.51 -36.19 -21.60
CA VAL A 155 -28.59 -35.08 -20.64
C VAL A 155 -29.96 -34.44 -20.80
N ILE A 156 -30.96 -34.99 -20.12
CA ILE A 156 -32.20 -34.25 -19.88
C ILE A 156 -31.87 -33.24 -18.77
N ILE A 157 -31.38 -32.06 -19.16
CA ILE A 157 -31.44 -30.90 -18.28
C ILE A 157 -32.88 -30.41 -18.38
N ASP A 158 -33.71 -30.74 -17.40
CA ASP A 158 -34.99 -30.04 -17.24
C ASP A 158 -34.67 -28.60 -16.80
N VAL A 159 -34.46 -27.72 -17.79
CA VAL A 159 -34.40 -26.27 -17.60
C VAL A 159 -35.82 -25.75 -17.46
N GLN A 160 -36.56 -26.21 -16.45
CA GLN A 160 -37.86 -25.64 -16.12
C GLN A 160 -37.91 -24.95 -14.76
N ASP A 161 -37.05 -25.28 -13.81
CA ASP A 161 -37.04 -24.59 -12.51
C ASP A 161 -35.64 -24.14 -12.08
N MET A 162 -35.11 -23.09 -12.74
CA MET A 162 -34.07 -22.25 -12.11
C MET A 162 -34.71 -21.39 -11.02
N GLY A 163 -35.00 -22.04 -9.90
CA GLY A 163 -35.69 -21.43 -8.79
C GLY A 163 -35.70 -22.30 -7.54
N SER A 164 -34.57 -22.88 -7.14
CA SER A 164 -34.16 -23.03 -5.74
C SER A 164 -33.00 -24.03 -5.63
N GLN A 165 -32.20 -23.82 -4.59
CA GLN A 165 -30.91 -24.43 -4.31
C GLN A 165 -31.01 -25.93 -4.02
N ASP A 166 -30.65 -26.81 -4.96
CA ASP A 166 -30.18 -28.16 -4.63
C ASP A 166 -29.31 -28.75 -5.74
N ASN A 167 -27.99 -28.64 -5.57
CA ASN A 167 -26.96 -29.21 -6.44
C ASN A 167 -26.83 -30.74 -6.23
N ILE A 168 -27.92 -31.49 -6.35
CA ILE A 168 -27.89 -32.95 -6.29
C ILE A 168 -28.40 -33.50 -7.62
N LEU A 169 -27.46 -33.97 -8.44
CA LEU A 169 -27.75 -34.70 -9.67
C LEU A 169 -28.43 -36.03 -9.31
N ALA A 170 -29.76 -36.08 -9.42
CA ALA A 170 -30.51 -37.31 -9.22
C ALA A 170 -30.39 -38.21 -10.46
N PHE A 171 -29.57 -39.25 -10.38
CA PHE A 171 -29.49 -40.28 -11.42
C PHE A 171 -30.71 -41.21 -11.32
N LYS A 172 -31.68 -41.08 -12.23
CA LYS A 172 -32.76 -42.08 -12.38
C LYS A 172 -32.19 -43.38 -12.96
N LYS A 173 -32.62 -44.52 -12.42
CA LYS A 173 -32.35 -45.85 -13.02
C LYS A 173 -33.28 -46.08 -14.21
N ARG A 174 -32.74 -46.63 -15.31
CA ARG A 174 -33.48 -47.04 -16.53
C ARG A 174 -34.71 -47.87 -16.16
N GLU A 175 -35.89 -47.43 -16.60
CA GLU A 175 -36.99 -48.35 -16.85
C GLU A 175 -36.66 -49.15 -18.12
N LYS A 176 -36.87 -50.46 -18.07
CA LYS A 176 -36.56 -51.37 -19.18
C LYS A 176 -37.46 -51.01 -20.38
N LEU A 177 -36.85 -50.59 -21.48
CA LEU A 177 -37.50 -50.58 -22.79
C LEU A 177 -37.79 -52.03 -23.20
N ASN A 178 -39.07 -52.32 -23.45
CA ASN A 178 -39.49 -53.48 -24.25
C ASN A 178 -39.34 -53.15 -25.73
#